data_AF-B1FHH1-F1
#
_entry.id   AF-B1FHH1-F1
#
_cell.length_a   1.000
_cell.length_b   1.000
_cell.length_c   1.000
_cell.angle_alpha   90.00
_cell.angle_beta   90.00
_cell.angle_gamma   90.00
#
_symmetry.space_group_name_H-M   'P 1'
#
loop_
_entity.id
_entity.type
_entity.pdbx_description
1 polymer ?
#
loop_
_entity_poly.entity_id
_entity_poly.type
_entity_poly.pdbx_seq_one_letter_code
_entity_poly.pdbx_strand_id
1 'polypeptide(L)' 'MQLTQADVAARAGVGANTVSNLEAGRNVSLETVTRVAMVLGRSKELEALFLPKLDSLEDVHRYEKSAKRQRVKRTTRND' A
#
# COMPACT_ATOMS: atom_id res chain seq x y z
N MET A 1 -25.38 0.27 10.47
CA MET A 1 -25.46 -0.31 9.12
C MET A 1 -24.41 -1.41 9.01
N GLN A 2 -24.79 -2.59 8.54
CA GLN A 2 -23.87 -3.71 8.33
C GLN A 2 -23.45 -3.70 6.86
N LEU A 3 -22.14 -3.59 6.59
CA LEU A 3 -21.62 -3.67 5.22
C LEU A 3 -21.68 -5.13 4.75
N THR A 4 -22.21 -5.37 3.55
CA THR A 4 -22.15 -6.69 2.92
C THR A 4 -20.80 -6.90 2.20
N GLN A 5 -20.45 -8.15 1.89
CA GLN A 5 -19.29 -8.46 1.04
C GLN A 5 -19.35 -7.72 -0.31
N ALA A 6 -20.55 -7.58 -0.89
CA ALA A 6 -20.76 -6.86 -2.15
C ALA A 6 -20.47 -5.37 -2.00
N ASP A 7 -20.88 -4.74 -0.89
CA ASP A 7 -20.60 -3.34 -0.60
C ASP A 7 -19.09 -3.10 -0.42
N VAL A 8 -18.41 -3.99 0.31
CA VAL A 8 -16.96 -3.92 0.52
C VAL A 8 -16.23 -4.09 -0.81
N ALA A 9 -16.61 -5.09 -1.60
CA ALA A 9 -16.02 -5.38 -2.90
C ALA A 9 -16.14 -4.18 -3.86
N ALA A 10 -17.34 -3.60 -3.96
CA ALA A 10 -17.59 -2.43 -4.79
C ALA A 10 -16.75 -1.22 -4.37
N ARG A 11 -16.65 -0.94 -3.06
CA ARG A 11 -15.83 0.17 -2.52
C ARG A 11 -14.33 -0.07 -2.66
N ALA A 12 -13.89 -1.32 -2.55
CA ALA A 12 -12.49 -1.71 -2.69
C ALA A 12 -12.05 -1.86 -4.16
N GLY A 13 -12.98 -1.89 -5.10
CA GLY A 13 -12.69 -2.11 -6.52
C GLY A 13 -12.22 -3.53 -6.83
N VAL A 14 -12.74 -4.53 -6.11
CA VAL A 14 -12.41 -5.95 -6.29
C VAL A 14 -13.68 -6.78 -6.51
N GLY A 15 -13.53 -8.02 -6.99
CA GLY A 15 -14.69 -8.93 -7.13
C GLY A 15 -15.21 -9.43 -5.78
N ALA A 16 -16.51 -9.68 -5.67
CA ALA A 16 -17.12 -10.22 -4.44
C ALA A 16 -16.50 -11.57 -4.01
N ASN A 17 -16.17 -12.44 -4.97
CA ASN A 17 -15.45 -13.69 -4.71
C ASN A 17 -14.06 -13.46 -4.11
N THR A 18 -13.39 -12.36 -4.44
CA THR A 18 -12.09 -12.00 -3.87
C THR A 18 -12.22 -11.63 -2.40
N VAL A 19 -13.27 -10.89 -2.01
CA VAL A 19 -13.57 -10.61 -0.60
C VAL A 19 -13.94 -11.89 0.14
N SER A 20 -14.76 -12.77 -0.46
CA SER A 20 -15.09 -14.07 0.12
C SER A 20 -13.85 -14.96 0.33
N ASN A 21 -12.92 -14.99 -0.62
CA ASN A 21 -11.65 -15.71 -0.49
C ASN A 21 -10.78 -15.14 0.64
N LEU A 22 -10.70 -13.80 0.74
CA LEU A 22 -9.97 -13.13 1.83
C LEU A 22 -10.56 -13.50 3.20
N GLU A 23 -11.89 -13.46 3.35
CA GLU A 23 -12.57 -13.84 4.59
C GLU A 23 -12.39 -15.33 4.93
N ALA A 24 -12.32 -16.18 3.91
CA ALA A 24 -12.03 -17.61 4.06
C ALA A 24 -10.54 -17.92 4.31
N GLY A 25 -9.68 -16.89 4.45
CA GLY A 25 -8.24 -17.06 4.67
C GLY A 25 -7.49 -17.67 3.48
N ARG A 26 -8.08 -17.62 2.27
CA ARG A 26 -7.44 -18.09 1.04
C ARG A 26 -6.44 -17.05 0.53
N ASN A 27 -5.54 -17.50 -0.33
CA ASN A 27 -4.53 -16.63 -0.92
C ASN A 27 -5.18 -15.52 -1.76
N VAL A 28 -4.85 -14.27 -1.43
CA VAL A 28 -5.20 -13.07 -2.18
C VAL A 28 -3.99 -12.13 -2.21
N SER A 29 -3.98 -11.21 -3.17
CA SER A 29 -2.87 -10.24 -3.28
C SER A 29 -2.79 -9.30 -2.08
N LEU A 30 -1.57 -8.84 -1.74
CA LEU A 30 -1.37 -7.80 -0.71
C LEU A 30 -2.19 -6.54 -1.02
N GLU A 31 -2.24 -6.15 -2.30
CA GLU A 31 -3.05 -5.00 -2.74
C GLU A 31 -4.53 -5.16 -2.36
N THR A 32 -5.11 -6.33 -2.59
CA THR A 32 -6.47 -6.65 -2.18
C THR A 32 -6.65 -6.49 -0.67
N VAL A 33 -5.73 -7.05 0.13
CA VAL A 33 -5.77 -6.93 1.61
C VAL A 33 -5.75 -5.45 2.02
N THR A 34 -4.85 -4.66 1.43
CA THR A 34 -4.73 -3.23 1.74
C THR A 34 -5.98 -2.44 1.34
N ARG A 35 -6.54 -2.68 0.14
CA ARG A 35 -7.77 -2.00 -0.31
C ARG A 35 -8.97 -2.31 0.58
N VAL A 36 -9.16 -3.58 0.95
CA VAL A 36 -10.25 -3.99 1.85
C VAL A 36 -10.05 -3.37 3.24
N ALA A 37 -8.83 -3.41 3.79
CA ALA A 37 -8.53 -2.77 5.08
C ALA A 37 -8.81 -1.25 5.06
N MET A 38 -8.46 -0.54 3.98
CA MET A 38 -8.77 0.88 3.84
C MET A 38 -10.27 1.17 3.86
N VAL A 39 -11.07 0.39 3.12
CA VAL A 39 -12.54 0.53 3.08
C VAL A 39 -13.17 0.27 4.44
N LEU A 40 -12.62 -0.66 5.21
CA LEU A 40 -13.09 -1.01 6.55
C LEU A 40 -12.54 -0.07 7.66
N GLY A 41 -11.74 0.95 7.30
CA GLY A 41 -11.14 1.88 8.26
C GLY A 41 -10.02 1.26 9.12
N ARG A 42 -9.41 0.18 8.63
CA ARG A 42 -8.36 -0.61 9.30
C ARG A 42 -6.95 -0.37 8.75
N SER A 43 -6.76 0.71 7.99
CA SER A 43 -5.44 1.06 7.43
C SER A 43 -4.34 1.19 8.49
N LYS A 44 -4.68 1.65 9.70
CA LYS A 44 -3.73 1.78 10.82
C LYS A 44 -3.06 0.46 11.20
N GLU A 45 -3.77 -0.66 11.06
CA GLU A 45 -3.23 -1.99 11.38
C GLU A 45 -2.15 -2.42 10.37
N LEU A 46 -2.16 -1.85 9.16
CA LEU A 46 -1.18 -2.10 8.12
C LEU A 46 -0.06 -1.06 8.07
N GLU A 47 -0.15 0.04 8.82
CA GLU A 47 0.77 1.17 8.74
C GLU A 47 2.23 0.75 8.97
N ALA A 48 2.46 -0.14 9.94
CA ALA A 48 3.79 -0.67 10.25
C ALA A 48 4.44 -1.42 9.07
N LEU A 49 3.67 -1.95 8.13
CA LEU A 49 4.20 -2.61 6.92
C LEU A 49 4.81 -1.62 5.93
N PHE A 50 4.44 -0.35 6.01
CA PHE A 50 4.86 0.70 5.08
C PHE A 50 5.84 1.70 5.68
N LEU A 51 6.17 1.57 6.97
CA LEU A 51 7.22 2.36 7.60
C LEU A 51 8.61 1.84 7.20
N PRO A 52 9.60 2.73 7.00
CA PRO A 52 10.96 2.31 6.74
C PRO A 52 11.52 1.54 7.94
N LYS A 53 12.19 0.42 7.69
CA LYS A 53 13.01 -0.27 8.69
C LYS A 53 14.36 0.43 8.77
N LEU A 54 14.60 1.13 9.88
CA LEU A 54 15.80 1.92 10.13
C LEU A 54 16.57 1.28 11.28
N ASP A 55 17.35 0.24 10.97
CA ASP A 55 18.09 -0.54 11.98
C ASP A 55 19.53 0.00 12.19
N SER A 56 19.99 0.89 11.32
CA SER A 56 21.32 1.50 11.38
C SER A 56 21.33 2.98 10.96
N LEU A 57 22.41 3.68 11.32
CA LEU A 57 22.65 5.06 10.85
C LEU A 57 22.72 5.11 9.31
N GLU A 58 23.25 4.08 8.66
CA GLU A 58 23.30 4.02 7.20
C GLU A 58 21.90 3.95 6.58
N ASP A 59 20.97 3.22 7.21
CA ASP A 59 19.58 3.14 6.76
C ASP A 59 18.88 4.49 6.82
N VAL A 60 19.14 5.27 7.88
CA VAL A 60 18.63 6.64 8.03
C VAL A 60 19.14 7.52 6.88
N HIS A 61 20.46 7.53 6.64
CA HIS A 61 21.06 8.32 5.55
C HIS A 61 20.51 7.91 4.17
N ARG A 62 20.30 6.61 3.95
CA ARG A 62 19.74 6.08 2.70
C ARG A 62 18.29 6.52 2.50
N TYR A 63 17.47 6.42 3.55
CA TYR A 63 16.08 6.86 3.53
C TYR A 63 15.96 8.37 3.27
N GLU A 64 16.78 9.20 3.91
CA GLU A 64 16.78 10.65 3.65
C GLU A 64 17.18 11.01 2.22
N LYS A 65 18.13 10.28 1.63
CA LYS A 65 18.55 10.47 0.23
C LYS A 65 17.45 10.10 -0.76
N SER A 66 16.73 8.99 -0.53
CA SER A 66 15.68 8.52 -1.43
C SER A 66 14.36 9.28 -1.26
N ALA A 67 14.04 9.73 -0.04
CA ALA A 67 12.85 10.54 0.24
C ALA A 67 12.91 11.93 -0.41
N LYS A 68 14.11 12.47 -0.63
CA LYS A 68 14.31 13.73 -1.37
C LYS A 68 14.05 13.50 -2.86
N ARG A 69 12.98 14.13 -3.38
CA ARG A 69 12.63 14.11 -4.81
C ARG A 69 13.83 14.52 -5.67
N GLN A 70 14.35 13.58 -6.45
CA GLN A 70 15.43 13.85 -7.40
C GLN A 70 14.83 14.31 -8.73
N ARG A 71 15.09 15.56 -9.12
CA ARG A 71 14.70 16.08 -10.43
C ARG A 71 15.85 15.89 -11.39
N VAL A 72 15.64 15.14 -12.48
CA VAL A 72 16.61 15.03 -13.56
C VAL A 72 16.83 16.42 -14.16
N LYS A 73 18.06 16.92 -14.09
CA LYS A 73 18.44 18.18 -14.74
C LYS A 73 18.52 17.92 -16.25
N ARG A 74 17.80 18.71 -17.05
CA ARG A 74 17.89 18.63 -18.51
C ARG A 74 19.31 19.00 -18.92
N THR A 75 20.06 18.03 -19.43
CA THR A 75 21.40 18.30 -19.97
C THR A 75 21.22 19.07 -21.28
N THR A 76 21.74 20.29 -21.34
CA THR A 76 21.92 21.01 -22.61
C THR A 76 23.22 20.49 -23.21
N ARG A 77 23.14 19.50 -24.10
CA ARG A 77 24.26 19.21 -25.01
C ARG A 77 24.30 20.35 -26.01
N ASN A 78 25.32 21.18 -25.92
CA ASN A 78 25.65 22.16 -26.93
C ASN A 78 26.81 21.54 -27.72
N ASP A 79 26.52 21.05 -28.92
CA ASP A 79 27.54 20.74 -29.94
C ASP A 79 28.03 22.04 -30.58
#